data_AF-A0A9D5U3H8-F1
#
_entry.id   AF-A0A9D5U3H8-F1
#
_cell.length_a   1.000
_cell.length_b   1.000
_cell.length_c   1.000
_cell.angle_alpha   90.00
_cell.angle_beta   90.00
_cell.angle_gamma   90.00
#
_symmetry.space_group_name_H-M   'P 1'
#
loop_
_entity.id
_entity.type
_entity.pdbx_description
1 polymer ?
#
loop_
_entity_poly.entity_id
_entity_poly.type
_entity_poly.pdbx_seq_one_letter_code
_entity_poly.pdbx_strand_id
1 'polypeptide(L)'
;MPLEVLLREETLTLPTEPWDRVDPHPDVFAVGRRDWRAFPYPRKLPSGPRRNQTYRAIVLENEYLRCTILPDLGGRLYRAYDKRAGKDFFYVNTVVKPRELAIRGPWIPAGRIQLPTWS
;
A
#
# COMPACT_ATOMS: atom_id res chain seq x y z
N MET A 1 26.52 3.39 20.77
CA MET A 1 26.29 1.95 20.51
C MET A 1 25.34 1.82 19.34
N PRO A 2 25.56 0.92 18.38
CA PRO A 2 24.59 0.68 17.31
C PRO A 2 23.31 0.12 17.94
N LEU A 3 22.16 0.70 17.56
CA LEU A 3 20.86 0.15 17.95
C LEU A 3 20.66 -1.15 17.19
N GLU A 4 20.40 -2.24 17.91
CA GLU A 4 20.01 -3.50 17.28
C GLU A 4 18.63 -3.34 16.63
N VAL A 5 18.53 -3.74 15.37
CA VAL A 5 17.30 -3.68 14.59
C VAL A 5 16.95 -5.09 14.14
N LEU A 6 15.78 -5.56 14.57
CA LEU A 6 15.23 -6.84 14.17
C LEU A 6 14.38 -6.65 12.92
N LEU A 7 14.69 -7.42 11.88
CA LEU A 7 13.91 -7.54 10.66
C LEU A 7 13.23 -8.91 10.67
N ARG A 8 11.91 -8.94 10.47
CA ARG A 8 11.15 -10.18 10.31
C ARG A 8 10.09 -10.06 9.24
N GLU A 9 9.81 -11.16 8.57
CA GLU A 9 8.72 -11.27 7.60
C GLU A 9 7.55 -12.01 8.25
N GLU A 10 6.38 -11.38 8.18
CA GLU A 10 5.12 -11.87 8.73
C GLU A 10 4.03 -11.80 7.66
N THR A 11 2.87 -12.36 7.98
CA THR A 11 1.67 -12.21 7.13
C THR A 11 0.61 -11.40 7.86
N LEU A 12 -0.04 -10.49 7.14
CA LEU A 12 -1.12 -9.65 7.66
C LEU A 12 -2.38 -9.87 6.81
N THR A 13 -3.44 -10.33 7.46
CA THR A 13 -4.74 -10.50 6.81
C THR A 13 -5.60 -9.27 7.06
N LEU A 14 -6.00 -8.60 5.98
CA LEU A 14 -6.87 -7.42 6.03
C LEU A 14 -8.13 -7.65 5.19
N PRO A 15 -9.29 -7.13 5.63
CA PRO A 15 -10.44 -6.98 4.76
C PRO A 15 -10.12 -6.01 3.62
N THR A 16 -10.30 -6.49 2.38
CA THR A 16 -9.90 -5.76 1.18
C THR A 16 -11.02 -5.75 0.16
N GLU A 17 -11.32 -4.56 -0.38
CA GLU A 17 -12.14 -4.41 -1.59
C GLU A 17 -11.22 -4.58 -2.82
N PRO A 18 -11.38 -5.64 -3.64
CA PRO A 18 -10.44 -5.97 -4.69
C PRO A 18 -10.52 -5.01 -5.89
N TRP A 19 -9.38 -4.80 -6.55
CA TRP A 19 -9.21 -3.88 -7.69
C TRP A 19 -8.37 -4.47 -8.84
N ASP A 20 -8.35 -5.80 -8.95
CA ASP A 20 -7.53 -6.55 -9.90
C ASP A 20 -8.09 -6.60 -11.32
N ARG A 21 -9.28 -6.04 -11.58
CA ARG A 21 -9.85 -5.95 -12.93
C ARG A 21 -9.03 -4.96 -13.76
N VAL A 22 -8.63 -5.37 -14.95
CA VAL A 22 -7.86 -4.54 -15.88
C VAL A 22 -8.81 -3.94 -16.91
N ASP A 23 -8.67 -2.66 -17.22
CA ASP A 23 -9.38 -2.07 -18.37
C ASP A 23 -8.78 -2.61 -19.68
N PRO A 24 -9.58 -3.28 -20.54
CA PRO A 24 -9.08 -3.82 -21.79
C PRO A 24 -8.76 -2.74 -22.83
N HIS A 25 -9.18 -1.49 -22.62
CA HIS A 25 -8.90 -0.38 -23.52
C HIS A 25 -7.75 0.45 -22.94
N PRO A 26 -6.49 0.24 -23.39
CA PRO A 26 -5.38 1.02 -22.89
C PRO A 26 -5.52 2.48 -23.35
N ASP A 27 -5.22 3.43 -22.46
CA ASP A 27 -5.35 4.88 -22.69
C ASP A 27 -4.28 5.45 -23.66
N VAL A 28 -3.86 4.66 -24.66
CA VAL A 28 -2.80 5.00 -25.64
C VAL A 28 -3.14 6.19 -26.52
N PHE A 29 -4.43 6.50 -26.70
CA PHE A 29 -4.90 7.63 -27.49
C PHE A 29 -5.37 8.80 -26.62
N ALA A 30 -5.28 8.71 -25.29
CA ALA A 30 -5.68 9.76 -24.36
C ALA A 30 -4.60 10.85 -24.22
N VAL A 31 -4.01 11.27 -25.34
CA VAL A 31 -3.01 12.35 -25.41
C VAL A 31 -3.62 13.62 -24.80
N GLY A 32 -3.06 14.08 -23.68
CA GLY A 32 -3.54 15.26 -22.95
C GLY A 32 -4.40 14.97 -21.70
N ARG A 33 -4.79 13.71 -21.43
CA ARG A 33 -5.38 13.31 -20.14
C ARG A 33 -4.29 12.92 -19.14
N ARG A 34 -4.64 12.93 -17.83
CA ARG A 34 -3.76 12.56 -16.70
C ARG A 34 -3.10 11.18 -16.88
N ASP A 35 -3.69 10.34 -17.73
CA ASP A 35 -3.55 8.89 -17.74
C ASP A 35 -2.43 8.40 -18.69
N TRP A 36 -1.97 9.22 -19.65
CA TRP A 36 -0.82 8.91 -20.52
C TRP A 36 0.46 8.60 -19.72
N ARG A 37 0.63 9.23 -18.55
CA ARG A 37 1.81 9.07 -17.69
C ARG A 37 1.99 7.66 -17.13
N ALA A 38 0.97 6.80 -17.23
CA ALA A 38 1.06 5.42 -16.77
C ALA A 38 1.35 4.41 -17.88
N PHE A 39 1.42 4.80 -19.16
CA PHE A 39 1.78 3.89 -20.25
C PHE A 39 3.17 3.25 -19.98
N PRO A 40 3.38 1.94 -20.23
CA PRO A 40 2.53 0.97 -20.94
C PRO A 40 1.47 0.27 -20.07
N TYR A 41 1.30 0.73 -18.83
CA TYR A 41 0.53 -0.01 -17.88
C TYR A 41 -0.99 0.28 -17.93
N PRO A 42 -1.85 -0.76 -17.91
CA PRO A 42 -3.28 -0.53 -17.96
C PRO A 42 -3.83 -0.05 -16.61
N ARG A 43 -4.97 0.63 -16.69
CA ARG A 43 -5.77 1.06 -15.55
C ARG A 43 -6.35 -0.16 -14.83
N LYS A 44 -6.38 -0.09 -13.50
CA LYS A 44 -7.03 -1.07 -12.65
C LYS A 44 -8.39 -0.56 -12.19
N LEU A 45 -9.35 -1.46 -12.06
CA LEU A 45 -10.75 -1.19 -11.75
C LEU A 45 -11.22 -2.06 -10.57
N PRO A 46 -12.19 -1.61 -9.77
CA PRO A 46 -12.84 -2.44 -8.75
C PRO A 46 -13.39 -3.74 -9.36
N SER A 47 -13.22 -4.86 -8.64
CA SER A 47 -13.49 -6.19 -9.21
C SER A 47 -14.46 -7.05 -8.40
N GLY A 48 -14.98 -6.56 -7.27
CA GLY A 48 -15.97 -7.32 -6.51
C GLY A 48 -16.18 -6.86 -5.06
N PRO A 49 -16.92 -7.66 -4.27
CA PRO A 49 -17.16 -7.37 -2.87
C PRO A 49 -15.90 -7.54 -2.01
N ARG A 50 -15.94 -6.96 -0.82
CA ARG A 50 -14.87 -7.06 0.17
C ARG A 50 -14.62 -8.53 0.56
N ARG A 51 -13.34 -8.92 0.59
CA ARG A 51 -12.88 -10.23 1.04
C ARG A 51 -11.60 -10.10 1.86
N ASN A 52 -11.36 -11.05 2.76
CA ASN A 52 -10.09 -11.09 3.48
C ASN A 52 -8.97 -11.45 2.50
N GLN A 53 -7.91 -10.65 2.50
CA GLN A 53 -6.71 -10.90 1.71
C GLN A 53 -5.50 -10.88 2.63
N THR A 54 -4.64 -11.88 2.46
CA THR A 54 -3.39 -11.99 3.20
C THR A 54 -2.28 -11.31 2.39
N TYR A 55 -1.55 -10.43 3.06
CA TYR A 55 -0.42 -9.69 2.51
C TYR A 55 0.85 -10.09 3.26
N ARG A 56 1.98 -10.03 2.56
CA ARG A 56 3.29 -10.04 3.21
C ARG A 56 3.48 -8.74 3.97
N ALA A 57 4.04 -8.84 5.16
CA ALA A 57 4.34 -7.74 6.05
C ALA A 57 5.79 -7.84 6.50
N ILE A 58 6.58 -6.80 6.24
CA ILE A 58 7.94 -6.69 6.73
C ILE A 58 7.88 -5.85 8.00
N VAL A 59 8.29 -6.43 9.13
CA VAL A 59 8.33 -5.75 10.41
C VAL A 59 9.77 -5.41 10.78
N LEU A 60 10.02 -4.12 10.93
CA LEU A 60 11.26 -3.54 11.41
C LEU A 60 11.04 -3.09 12.85
N GLU A 61 11.81 -3.63 13.79
CA GLU A 61 11.66 -3.30 15.20
C GLU A 61 13.01 -3.01 15.86
N ASN A 62 13.09 -1.91 16.61
CA ASN A 62 14.21 -1.60 17.49
C ASN A 62 13.68 -1.32 18.91
N GLU A 63 14.51 -0.83 19.84
CA GLU A 63 14.09 -0.51 21.22
C GLU A 63 12.93 0.50 21.31
N TYR A 64 12.76 1.38 20.32
CA TYR A 64 11.86 2.55 20.38
C TYR A 64 10.64 2.46 19.48
N LEU A 65 10.75 1.82 18.32
CA LEU A 65 9.72 1.81 17.30
C LEU A 65 9.56 0.44 16.65
N ARG A 66 8.32 0.16 16.24
CA ARG A 66 7.96 -0.99 15.40
C ARG A 66 7.25 -0.50 14.15
N CYS A 67 7.86 -0.71 13.00
CA CYS A 67 7.34 -0.34 11.69
C CYS A 67 6.90 -1.57 10.91
N THR A 68 5.70 -1.53 10.33
CA THR A 68 5.17 -2.58 9.46
C THR A 68 5.05 -2.04 8.05
N ILE A 69 5.71 -2.68 7.10
CA ILE A 69 5.71 -2.32 5.68
C ILE A 69 4.97 -3.41 4.91
N LEU A 70 4.06 -3.03 4.01
CA LEU A 70 3.32 -3.94 3.15
C LEU A 70 3.89 -3.89 1.72
N PRO A 71 4.86 -4.75 1.35
CA PRO A 71 5.45 -4.79 0.02
C PRO A 71 4.39 -4.98 -1.09
N ASP A 72 3.41 -5.87 -0.86
CA ASP A 72 2.37 -6.18 -1.84
C ASP A 72 1.44 -4.99 -2.14
N LEU A 73 1.43 -3.98 -1.27
CA LEU A 73 0.68 -2.73 -1.44
C LEU A 73 1.58 -1.57 -1.88
N GLY A 74 2.65 -1.85 -2.62
CA GLY A 74 3.59 -0.85 -3.13
C GLY A 74 4.58 -0.37 -2.09
N GLY A 75 4.99 -1.24 -1.16
CA GLY A 75 6.01 -0.92 -0.16
C GLY A 75 5.59 0.12 0.88
N ARG A 76 4.29 0.24 1.14
CA ARG A 76 3.75 1.28 2.03
C ARG A 76 4.07 0.99 3.48
N LEU A 77 4.43 2.03 4.23
CA LEU A 77 4.51 1.96 5.68
C LEU A 77 3.08 1.93 6.24
N TYR A 78 2.62 0.74 6.58
CA TYR A 78 1.26 0.47 7.04
C TYR A 78 1.03 0.90 8.48
N ARG A 79 2.02 0.68 9.35
CA ARG A 79 1.95 1.01 10.78
C ARG A 79 3.32 1.44 11.28
N ALA A 80 3.35 2.45 12.14
CA ALA A 80 4.53 2.81 12.92
C ALA A 80 4.09 3.01 14.37
N TYR A 81 4.52 2.10 15.24
CA TYR A 81 4.17 2.07 16.65
C TYR A 81 5.34 2.57 17.48
N ASP A 82 5.11 3.63 18.25
CA ASP A 82 6.06 4.15 19.23
C ASP A 82 5.93 3.35 20.54
N LYS A 83 6.99 2.62 20.91
CA LYS A 83 7.01 1.80 22.12
C LYS A 83 7.20 2.64 23.38
N ARG A 84 7.79 3.82 23.30
CA ARG A 84 7.94 4.74 24.44
C ARG A 84 6.63 5.44 24.76
N ALA A 85 5.90 5.88 23.73
CA ALA A 85 4.62 6.56 23.89
C ALA A 85 3.42 5.60 23.97
N GLY A 86 3.62 4.31 23.64
CA GLY A 86 2.57 3.28 23.68
C GLY A 86 1.46 3.48 22.64
N LYS A 87 1.76 4.16 21.52
CA LYS A 87 0.75 4.53 20.51
C LYS A 87 1.31 4.54 19.09
N ASP A 88 0.42 4.46 18.12
CA ASP A 88 0.77 4.60 16.71
C ASP A 88 1.00 6.07 16.33
N PHE A 89 2.03 6.34 15.53
CA PHE A 89 2.33 7.68 15.01
C PHE A 89 1.23 8.24 14.10
N PHE A 90 0.47 7.36 13.44
CA PHE A 90 -0.59 7.73 12.52
C PHE A 90 -1.71 6.67 12.52
N TYR A 91 -2.86 7.07 11.98
CA TYR A 91 -4.02 6.20 11.84
C TYR A 91 -3.71 4.97 10.98
N VAL A 92 -4.01 3.79 11.52
CA VAL A 92 -3.85 2.50 10.85
C VAL A 92 -5.19 2.09 10.26
N ASN A 93 -5.24 1.92 8.94
CA ASN A 93 -6.47 1.47 8.29
C ASN A 93 -6.76 0.01 8.64
N THR A 94 -7.98 -0.24 9.13
CA THR A 94 -8.51 -1.58 9.37
C THR A 94 -8.98 -2.28 8.09
N VAL A 95 -9.17 -1.53 7.01
CA VAL A 95 -9.67 -2.03 5.72
C VAL A 95 -8.87 -1.42 4.57
N VAL A 96 -8.52 -2.23 3.59
CA VAL A 96 -7.93 -1.76 2.33
C VAL A 96 -9.06 -1.45 1.35
N LYS A 97 -9.33 -0.16 1.16
CA LYS A 97 -10.37 0.34 0.25
C LYS A 97 -9.79 1.32 -0.76
N PRO A 98 -9.38 0.84 -1.95
CA PRO A 98 -8.86 1.73 -2.97
C PRO A 98 -9.93 2.68 -3.51
N ARG A 99 -9.51 3.87 -3.93
CA ARG A 99 -10.36 4.92 -4.49
C ARG A 99 -9.76 5.44 -5.79
N GLU A 100 -10.60 5.87 -6.74
CA GLU A 100 -10.13 6.38 -8.03
C GLU A 100 -9.48 7.77 -7.92
N LEU A 101 -8.23 7.82 -7.45
CA LEU A 101 -7.45 9.05 -7.34
C LEU A 101 -6.03 8.93 -7.93
N ALA A 102 -5.54 7.72 -8.20
CA ALA A 102 -4.22 7.50 -8.78
C ALA A 102 -4.29 7.52 -10.32
N ILE A 103 -3.14 7.75 -10.96
CA ILE A 103 -3.00 7.73 -12.43
C ILE A 103 -3.43 6.38 -13.02
N ARG A 104 -3.22 5.28 -12.30
CA ARG A 104 -3.66 3.93 -12.72
C ARG A 104 -5.05 3.53 -12.20
N GLY A 105 -5.82 4.50 -11.68
CA GLY A 105 -7.13 4.30 -11.05
C GLY A 105 -7.03 4.25 -9.51
N PRO A 106 -6.87 3.06 -8.90
CA PRO A 106 -7.04 2.87 -7.47
C PRO A 106 -5.84 3.36 -6.66
N TRP A 107 -6.03 4.41 -5.89
CA TRP A 107 -5.15 4.83 -4.79
C TRP A 107 -5.62 4.19 -3.48
N ILE A 108 -4.70 3.58 -2.75
CA ILE A 108 -4.98 2.92 -1.48
C ILE A 108 -4.75 3.93 -0.34
N PRO A 109 -5.74 4.18 0.54
CA PRO A 109 -5.55 5.06 1.69
C PRO A 109 -4.80 4.41 2.86
N ALA A 110 -4.35 3.15 2.73
CA ALA A 110 -3.65 2.42 3.79
C ALA A 110 -2.18 2.84 3.88
N GLY A 111 -1.75 3.29 5.06
CA GLY A 111 -0.41 3.83 5.28
C GLY A 111 -0.23 5.21 4.63
N ARG A 112 0.11 6.23 5.42
CA ARG A 112 0.25 7.61 4.90
C ARG A 112 1.57 7.85 4.15
N ILE A 113 2.52 6.92 4.23
CA ILE A 113 3.85 7.05 3.62
C ILE A 113 4.01 5.97 2.56
N GLN A 114 3.97 6.41 1.30
CA GLN A 114 4.39 5.63 0.15
C GLN A 114 5.80 6.06 -0.21
N LEU A 115 6.76 5.14 -0.20
CA LEU A 115 8.09 5.43 -0.72
C LEU A 115 8.01 5.52 -2.24
N PRO A 116 8.59 6.56 -2.87
CA PRO A 116 8.71 6.60 -4.31
C PRO A 116 9.57 5.42 -4.75
N THR A 117 9.00 4.48 -5.48
CA THR A 117 9.74 3.43 -6.17
C THR A 117 10.36 4.08 -7.41
N TRP A 118 11.66 4.37 -7.36
CA TRP A 118 12.43 4.69 -8.57
C TRP A 118 12.82 3.37 -9.22
N SER A 119 12.27 3.10 -10.41
CA SER A 119 12.68 2.03 -11.32
C SER A 119 12.67 2.58 -12.73
#